data_AF-A0A7X7BKR7-F1
#
_entry.id   AF-A0A7X7BKR7-F1
#
_cell.length_a   1.000
_cell.length_b   1.000
_cell.length_c   1.000
_cell.angle_alpha   90.00
_cell.angle_beta   90.00
_cell.angle_gamma   90.00
#
_symmetry.space_group_name_H-M   'P 1'
#
loop_
_entity.id
_entity.type
_entity.pdbx_description
1 polymer ?
#
loop_
_entity_poly.entity_id
_entity_poly.type
_entity_poly.pdbx_seq_one_letter_code
_entity_poly.pdbx_strand_id
1 'polypeptide(L)'
;MRVKVHFINIMSVRAPSFELPEQEVELNYGLGTSPGSLDIALEQFLKLMPRLVKLAAEEKALRSMALEIERTRRRVNALEHVMIPSFVEAIRSISMKLEEMERSTLSRLMVIKDIVRSH
;
A
#
# COMPACT_ATOMS: atom_id res chain seq x y z
N MET A 1 -4.58 15.53 29.08
CA MET A 1 -4.58 14.20 28.45
C MET A 1 -3.50 14.11 27.38
N ARG A 2 -2.33 13.52 27.70
CA ARG A 2 -1.26 13.26 26.72
C ARG A 2 -1.49 11.86 26.14
N VAL A 3 -1.90 11.75 24.89
CA VAL A 3 -2.04 10.44 24.23
C VAL A 3 -0.68 10.00 23.68
N LYS A 4 -0.18 8.83 24.08
CA LYS A 4 1.01 8.25 23.48
C LYS A 4 0.61 7.48 22.23
N VAL A 5 1.24 7.80 21.11
CA VAL A 5 1.03 7.11 19.83
C VAL A 5 2.15 6.12 19.63
N HIS A 6 1.81 4.85 19.41
CA HIS A 6 2.73 3.78 19.01
C HIS A 6 2.32 3.29 17.64
N PHE A 7 3.27 2.90 16.79
CA PHE A 7 2.96 2.39 15.46
C PHE A 7 3.34 0.92 15.39
N ILE A 8 2.37 0.08 15.04
CA ILE A 8 2.58 -1.35 14.81
C ILE A 8 2.53 -1.58 13.31
N ASN A 9 3.46 -2.39 12.79
CA ASN A 9 3.46 -2.79 11.39
C ASN A 9 2.64 -4.07 11.23
N ILE A 10 1.55 -4.00 10.47
CA ILE A 10 0.73 -5.17 10.13
C ILE A 10 0.60 -5.19 8.61
N MET A 11 1.13 -6.24 7.97
CA MET A 11 1.10 -6.44 6.51
C MET A 11 1.58 -5.21 5.70
N SER A 12 2.72 -4.64 6.09
CA SER A 12 3.34 -3.44 5.47
C SER A 12 2.57 -2.13 5.66
N VAL A 13 1.52 -2.12 6.48
CA VAL A 13 0.77 -0.93 6.86
C VAL A 13 1.12 -0.55 8.30
N ARG A 14 1.54 0.71 8.51
CA ARG A 14 1.75 1.26 9.86
C ARG A 14 0.40 1.64 10.46
N ALA A 15 -0.09 0.84 11.38
CA ALA A 15 -1.29 1.10 12.16
C ALA A 15 -0.94 1.85 13.46
N PRO A 16 -1.57 2.99 13.77
CA PRO A 16 -1.38 3.65 15.05
C PRO A 16 -2.15 2.90 16.15
N SER A 17 -1.45 2.52 17.20
CA SER A 17 -2.00 2.16 18.51
C SER A 17 -1.92 3.38 19.42
N PHE A 18 -3.02 3.71 20.09
CA PHE A 18 -3.07 4.83 21.02
C PHE A 18 -3.13 4.27 22.46
N GLU A 19 -2.15 4.64 23.28
CA GLU A 19 -2.17 4.37 24.71
C GLU A 19 -2.55 5.66 25.45
N LEU A 20 -3.65 5.62 26.21
CA LEU A 20 -3.95 6.67 27.18
C LEU A 20 -3.23 6.33 28.48
N PRO A 21 -2.26 7.15 28.93
CA PRO A 21 -1.85 7.09 30.32
C PRO A 21 -3.04 7.49 31.19
N GLU A 22 -3.33 6.71 32.24
CA GLU A 22 -4.25 7.12 33.30
C GLU A 22 -3.73 8.44 33.86
N GLN A 23 -4.52 9.50 33.69
CA GLN A 23 -4.22 10.80 34.23
C GLN A 23 -5.24 11.04 35.34
N GLU A 24 -4.75 11.23 36.57
CA GLU A 24 -5.59 11.64 37.69
C GLU A 24 -6.33 12.92 37.29
N VAL A 25 -7.64 12.89 37.48
CA VAL A 25 -8.52 13.98 37.13
C VAL A 25 -8.39 15.01 38.23
N GLU A 26 -7.48 15.97 38.06
CA GLU A 26 -7.53 17.19 38.87
C GLU A 26 -8.83 17.92 38.50
N LEU A 27 -9.81 17.86 39.40
CA LEU A 27 -11.07 18.57 39.27
C LEU A 27 -10.79 20.07 39.38
N ASN A 28 -10.54 20.71 38.23
CA ASN A 28 -10.20 22.14 38.14
C ASN A 28 -11.42 23.07 38.26
N TYR A 29 -12.54 22.60 38.83
CA TYR A 29 -13.75 23.40 39.04
C TYR A 29 -13.97 23.68 40.54
N GLY A 30 -14.52 24.85 40.84
CA GLY A 30 -14.86 25.23 42.21
C GLY A 30 -15.96 24.34 42.78
N LEU A 31 -15.66 23.64 43.87
CA LEU A 31 -16.58 22.77 44.62
C LEU A 31 -17.85 23.49 45.14
N GLY A 32 -17.87 24.84 45.12
CA GLY A 32 -18.98 25.66 45.62
C GLY A 32 -20.00 26.11 44.58
N THR A 33 -19.75 25.97 43.27
CA THR A 33 -20.62 26.51 42.20
C THR A 33 -21.10 25.47 41.18
N SER A 34 -20.59 24.23 41.25
CA SER A 34 -20.93 23.20 40.26
C SER A 34 -22.03 22.26 40.76
N PRO A 35 -23.09 21.98 39.97
CA PRO A 35 -24.08 20.98 40.32
C PRO A 35 -23.47 19.57 40.29
N GLY A 36 -23.82 18.70 41.24
CA GLY A 36 -23.34 17.30 41.27
C GLY A 36 -23.70 16.45 40.05
N SER A 37 -24.63 16.92 39.20
CA SER A 37 -24.89 16.31 37.89
C SER A 37 -23.71 16.44 36.92
N LEU A 38 -22.89 17.49 37.09
CA LEU A 38 -21.67 17.70 36.29
C LEU A 38 -20.61 16.65 36.62
N ASP A 39 -20.46 16.29 37.89
CA ASP A 39 -19.52 15.24 38.35
C ASP A 39 -19.87 13.89 37.73
N ILE A 40 -21.15 13.51 37.74
CA ILE A 40 -21.64 12.26 37.15
C ILE A 40 -21.39 12.23 35.63
N ALA A 41 -21.66 13.36 34.94
CA ALA A 41 -21.41 13.47 33.51
C ALA A 41 -19.91 13.39 33.17
N LEU A 42 -19.05 14.01 33.99
CA LEU A 42 -17.61 13.97 33.82
C LEU A 42 -17.06 12.55 34.03
N GLU A 43 -17.54 11.84 35.05
CA GLU A 43 -17.14 10.45 35.32
C GLU A 43 -17.53 9.51 34.16
N GLN A 44 -18.74 9.65 33.64
CA GLN A 44 -19.20 8.87 32.47
C GLN A 44 -18.40 9.20 31.21
N PHE A 45 -18.08 10.48 30.99
CA PHE A 45 -17.28 10.92 29.87
C PHE A 45 -15.87 10.33 29.93
N LEU A 46 -15.21 10.38 31.10
CA LEU A 46 -13.89 9.79 31.31
C LEU A 46 -13.88 8.28 31.10
N LYS A 47 -14.95 7.57 31.50
CA LYS A 47 -15.11 6.13 31.23
C LYS A 47 -15.28 5.80 29.75
N LEU A 48 -15.86 6.71 28.96
CA LEU A 48 -16.08 6.51 27.52
C LEU A 48 -14.83 6.83 26.67
N MET A 49 -14.02 7.80 27.09
CA MET A 49 -12.86 8.27 26.34
C MET A 49 -11.88 7.17 25.88
N PRO A 50 -11.48 6.19 26.72
CA PRO A 50 -10.60 5.09 26.28
C PRO A 50 -11.20 4.25 25.16
N ARG A 51 -12.51 3.99 25.19
CA ARG A 51 -13.22 3.21 24.16
C ARG A 51 -13.25 3.95 22.83
N LEU A 52 -13.48 5.27 22.88
CA LEU A 52 -13.52 6.11 21.68
C LEU A 52 -12.15 6.20 21.01
N VAL A 53 -11.09 6.32 21.80
CA VAL A 53 -9.72 6.34 21.26
C VAL A 53 -9.31 4.98 20.68
N LYS A 54 -9.71 3.86 21.31
CA LYS A 54 -9.49 2.53 20.74
C LYS A 54 -10.21 2.35 19.40
N LEU A 55 -11.48 2.76 19.31
CA LEU A 55 -12.25 2.72 18.07
C LEU A 55 -11.60 3.53 16.96
N ALA A 56 -11.15 4.75 17.27
CA ALA A 56 -10.45 5.60 16.31
C ALA A 56 -9.13 4.99 15.82
N ALA A 57 -8.42 4.25 16.68
CA ALA A 57 -7.23 3.48 16.32
C ALA A 57 -7.54 2.41 15.25
N GLU A 58 -8.55 1.59 15.53
CA GLU A 58 -8.97 0.48 14.68
C GLU A 58 -9.52 0.99 13.33
N GLU A 59 -10.35 2.03 13.34
CA GLU A 59 -10.87 2.65 12.12
C GLU A 59 -9.74 3.19 11.25
N LYS A 60 -8.75 3.86 11.86
CA LYS A 60 -7.60 4.39 11.14
C LYS A 60 -6.76 3.27 10.53
N ALA A 61 -6.55 2.17 11.26
CA ALA A 61 -5.85 1.00 10.76
C ALA A 61 -6.58 0.39 9.54
N LEU A 62 -7.90 0.21 9.65
CA LEU A 62 -8.73 -0.35 8.57
C LEU A 62 -8.70 0.52 7.31
N ARG A 63 -8.79 1.84 7.47
CA ARG A 63 -8.72 2.78 6.34
C ARG A 63 -7.36 2.75 5.64
N SER A 64 -6.27 2.67 6.41
CA SER A 64 -4.93 2.53 5.85
C SER A 64 -4.74 1.20 5.10
N MET A 65 -5.28 0.10 5.64
CA MET A 65 -5.25 -1.21 4.98
C MET A 65 -6.03 -1.21 3.66
N ALA A 66 -7.23 -0.62 3.65
CA ALA A 66 -8.05 -0.53 2.43
C ALA A 66 -7.31 0.22 1.31
N LEU A 67 -6.61 1.32 1.63
CA LEU A 67 -5.81 2.07 0.66
C LEU A 67 -4.68 1.22 0.05
N GLU A 68 -4.01 0.42 0.88
CA GLU A 68 -2.89 -0.41 0.42
C GLU A 68 -3.36 -1.60 -0.43
N ILE A 69 -4.54 -2.15 -0.10
CA ILE A 69 -5.21 -3.16 -0.94
C ILE A 69 -5.55 -2.58 -2.32
N GLU A 70 -6.11 -1.37 -2.38
CA GLU A 70 -6.38 -0.72 -3.67
C GLU A 70 -5.11 -0.50 -4.49
N ARG A 71 -4.03 -0.04 -3.86
CA ARG A 71 -2.73 0.15 -4.54
C ARG A 71 -2.21 -1.16 -5.11
N THR A 72 -2.29 -2.24 -4.34
CA THR A 72 -1.90 -3.58 -4.79
C THR A 72 -2.76 -4.04 -5.97
N ARG A 73 -4.08 -3.85 -5.90
CA ARG A 73 -4.98 -4.18 -7.02
C ARG A 73 -4.67 -3.40 -8.29
N ARG A 74 -4.40 -2.09 -8.18
CA ARG A 74 -4.01 -1.25 -9.33
C ARG A 74 -2.69 -1.72 -9.94
N ARG A 75 -1.72 -2.12 -9.12
CA ARG A 75 -0.43 -2.68 -9.58
C ARG A 75 -0.63 -4.00 -10.33
N VAL A 76 -1.43 -4.91 -9.79
CA VAL A 76 -1.75 -6.18 -10.48
C VAL A 76 -2.40 -5.89 -11.83
N ASN A 77 -3.37 -4.98 -11.89
CA ASN A 77 -4.05 -4.64 -13.14
C ASN A 77 -3.10 -4.05 -14.19
N ALA A 78 -2.16 -3.18 -13.79
CA ALA A 78 -1.16 -2.61 -14.68
C ALA A 78 -0.17 -3.68 -15.19
N LEU A 79 0.18 -4.66 -14.35
CA LEU A 79 1.02 -5.78 -14.77
C LEU A 79 0.29 -6.63 -15.82
N GLU A 80 -0.94 -7.02 -15.55
CA GLU A 80 -1.72 -7.92 -16.41
C GLU A 80 -2.08 -7.30 -17.76
N HIS A 81 -2.50 -6.03 -17.77
CA HIS A 81 -3.09 -5.43 -18.97
C HIS A 81 -2.14 -4.51 -19.74
N VAL A 82 -0.99 -4.13 -19.16
CA VAL A 82 -0.04 -3.22 -19.83
C VAL A 82 1.34 -3.86 -19.95
N MET A 83 1.94 -4.25 -18.83
CA MET A 83 3.34 -4.71 -18.82
C MET A 83 3.50 -6.07 -19.51
N ILE A 84 2.67 -7.06 -19.15
CA ILE A 84 2.76 -8.40 -19.73
C ILE A 84 2.52 -8.37 -21.25
N PRO A 85 1.45 -7.74 -21.78
CA PRO A 85 1.25 -7.65 -23.22
C PRO A 85 2.41 -6.95 -23.94
N SER A 86 2.91 -5.84 -23.39
CA SER A 86 4.06 -5.11 -23.96
C SER A 86 5.32 -5.97 -24.03
N PHE A 87 5.60 -6.77 -23.00
CA PHE A 87 6.75 -7.69 -23.02
C PHE A 87 6.57 -8.81 -24.04
N VAL A 88 5.36 -9.36 -24.19
CA VAL A 88 5.08 -10.39 -25.20
C VAL A 88 5.29 -9.84 -26.61
N GLU A 89 4.82 -8.62 -26.89
CA GLU A 89 5.07 -7.94 -28.18
C GLU A 89 6.55 -7.67 -28.42
N ALA A 90 7.28 -7.20 -27.40
CA ALA A 90 8.72 -6.97 -27.48
C ALA A 90 9.48 -8.26 -27.80
N ILE A 91 9.16 -9.36 -27.11
CA ILE A 91 9.74 -10.69 -27.39
C ILE A 91 9.48 -11.09 -28.84
N ARG A 92 8.22 -10.97 -29.30
CA ARG A 92 7.86 -11.31 -30.69
C ARG A 92 8.65 -10.49 -31.71
N SER A 93 8.81 -9.19 -31.47
CA SER A 93 9.58 -8.29 -32.33
C SER A 93 11.06 -8.67 -32.39
N ILE A 94 11.66 -9.01 -31.24
CA ILE A 94 13.06 -9.47 -31.18
C ILE A 94 13.22 -10.79 -31.95
N SER A 95 12.35 -11.77 -31.72
CA SER A 95 12.40 -13.06 -32.41
C SER A 95 12.28 -12.91 -33.93
N MET A 96 11.32 -12.09 -34.41
CA MET A 96 11.18 -11.84 -35.85
C MET A 96 12.41 -11.17 -36.45
N LYS A 97 13.04 -10.21 -35.75
CA LYS A 97 14.27 -9.57 -36.22
C LYS A 97 15.45 -10.54 -36.28
N LEU A 98 15.57 -11.45 -35.31
CA LEU A 98 16.62 -12.47 -35.30
C LEU A 98 16.44 -13.46 -36.45
N GLU A 99 15.21 -13.95 -36.67
CA GLU A 99 14.91 -14.84 -37.81
C GLU A 99 15.19 -14.16 -39.16
N GLU A 100 14.81 -12.91 -39.32
CA GLU A 100 15.06 -12.18 -40.58
C GLU A 100 16.57 -11.98 -40.82
N MET A 101 17.32 -11.71 -39.75
CA MET A 101 18.78 -11.59 -39.83
C MET A 101 19.43 -12.93 -40.21
N GLU A 102 18.93 -14.05 -39.68
CA GLU A 102 19.38 -15.40 -40.04
C GLU A 102 19.03 -15.78 -41.50
N ARG A 103 17.83 -15.43 -41.98
CA ARG A 103 17.48 -15.63 -43.40
C ARG A 103 18.37 -14.82 -44.33
N SER A 104 18.66 -13.56 -43.97
CA SER A 104 19.56 -12.68 -44.73
C SER A 104 20.98 -13.24 -44.82
N THR A 105 21.50 -13.80 -43.73
CA THR A 105 22.84 -14.41 -43.72
C THR A 105 22.89 -15.70 -44.54
N LEU A 106 21.87 -16.56 -44.45
CA LEU A 106 21.78 -17.78 -45.26
C LEU A 106 21.70 -17.47 -46.77
N SER A 107 20.86 -16.52 -47.17
CA SER A 107 20.76 -16.10 -48.57
C SER A 107 22.11 -15.58 -49.10
N ARG A 108 22.81 -14.76 -48.30
CA ARG A 108 24.15 -14.27 -48.64
C ARG A 108 25.17 -15.40 -48.81
N LEU A 109 25.13 -16.41 -47.94
CA LEU A 109 26.00 -17.58 -48.03
C LEU A 109 25.71 -18.43 -49.28
N MET A 110 24.44 -18.60 -49.66
CA MET A 110 24.07 -19.31 -50.89
C MET A 110 24.63 -18.62 -52.14
N VAL A 111 24.49 -17.30 -52.24
CA VAL A 111 25.03 -16.52 -53.38
C VAL A 111 26.55 -16.66 -53.47
N ILE A 112 27.26 -16.56 -52.35
CA ILE A 112 28.73 -16.73 -52.32
C ILE A 112 29.11 -18.14 -52.80
N LYS A 113 28.38 -19.17 -52.34
CA LYS A 113 28.63 -20.55 -52.73
C LYS A 113 28.43 -20.76 -54.24
N ASP A 114 27.41 -20.16 -54.84
CA ASP A 114 27.14 -20.27 -56.28
C ASP A 114 28.23 -19.61 -57.11
N ILE A 115 28.74 -18.44 -56.67
CA ILE A 115 29.85 -17.75 -57.34
C ILE A 115 31.11 -18.63 -57.32
N VAL A 116 31.46 -19.20 -56.17
CA VAL A 116 32.65 -20.07 -56.02
C VAL A 116 32.55 -21.34 -56.87
N ARG A 117 31.34 -21.86 -57.14
CA ARG A 117 31.13 -23.05 -57.96
C ARG A 117 31.15 -22.78 -59.47
N SER A 118 31.03 -21.52 -59.87
CA SER A 118 31.04 -21.09 -61.28
C SER A 118 32.44 -20.75 -61.81
N HIS A 119 33.45 -20.73 -60.93
CA HIS A 119 34.89 -20.74 -61.27
C HIS A 119 35.45 -22.15 -61.08
#